data_AF-I1KJR8-F1
#
_entry.id   AF-I1KJR8-F1
#
_cell.length_a   1.000
_cell.length_b   1.000
_cell.length_c   1.000
_cell.angle_alpha   90.00
_cell.angle_beta   90.00
_cell.angle_gamma   90.00
#
_symmetry.space_group_name_H-M   'P 1'
#
loop_
_entity.id
_entity.type
_entity.pdbx_description
1 polymer ?
#
loop_
_entity_poly.entity_id
_entity_poly.type
_entity_poly.pdbx_seq_one_letter_code
_entity_poly.pdbx_strand_id
1 'polypeptide(L)'
;MESSCILAFLFLLILHSSTTKAAFSVGGGVGVGVGVGIGVGVGVGNGNGGSGGVVWVGGGINSPEPPRSSVPKLEGAYTALQAWKSAVTEDPLKILSSWIGPNVCAYKGVFCAANPQDETVGASAAFPVVVAGIDLNHANLKGTLVKELSLLSDLSLLHLNSNRFTGTVPETFSDLVFLEELDLSNNQLSGPFPSATLYMPGLIYLDLRFNYFSGSLPQELFSKNLDALFLNNNQFEGEIPQNLGSSPASVINLANNKLSGSIPASLGFMGSKIKEILFLNNQLTGCIPEGVGLFTEMQVLDVSFNSLMGHLPDTLSCLQDIEVLNLAHNKLSGELSDVVCSLRSLANLTVAYNFFSGFSQECSRLFFRNVGFDFSLNCIPDRDMQRPPPECSGIPGGSLSCLRIPTPRPLVCGSMAVSKSKNIIDPTSSSPP
;
A
#
# COMPACT_ATOMS: atom_id res chain seq x y z
N MET A 1 -5.07 -3.28 -15.78
CA MET A 1 -4.80 -1.87 -15.45
C MET A 1 -3.29 -1.69 -15.42
N GLU A 2 -2.67 -1.55 -16.59
CA GLU A 2 -1.22 -1.57 -16.74
C GLU A 2 -0.72 -0.13 -16.94
N SER A 3 0.25 0.30 -16.14
CA SER A 3 1.01 1.56 -16.18
C SER A 3 0.42 2.88 -15.64
N SER A 4 -0.89 3.07 -15.46
CA SER A 4 -1.40 4.39 -14.99
C SER A 4 -1.36 4.64 -13.48
N CYS A 5 -1.42 3.62 -12.61
CA CYS A 5 -1.34 3.83 -11.16
C CYS A 5 0.10 3.99 -10.65
N ILE A 6 1.11 3.52 -11.39
CA ILE A 6 2.48 3.37 -10.88
C ILE A 6 3.27 4.70 -10.94
N LEU A 7 3.20 5.40 -12.08
CA LEU A 7 3.91 6.69 -12.26
C LEU A 7 3.19 7.92 -11.67
N ALA A 8 1.87 7.84 -11.46
CA ALA A 8 1.09 8.98 -10.95
C ALA A 8 1.45 9.35 -9.50
N PHE A 9 1.91 8.39 -8.68
CA PHE A 9 2.32 8.65 -7.30
C PHE A 9 3.71 9.29 -7.16
N LEU A 10 4.62 9.07 -8.11
CA LEU A 10 5.93 9.73 -8.11
C LEU A 10 5.83 11.25 -8.29
N PHE A 11 4.86 11.73 -9.08
CA PHE A 11 4.60 13.18 -9.20
C PHE A 11 4.07 13.81 -7.90
N LEU A 12 3.30 13.08 -7.09
CA LEU A 12 2.79 13.56 -5.82
C LEU A 12 3.86 13.61 -4.71
N LEU A 13 4.82 12.68 -4.72
CA LEU A 13 5.95 12.66 -3.76
C LEU A 13 7.00 13.75 -4.05
N ILE A 14 7.26 14.07 -5.33
CA ILE A 14 8.16 15.19 -5.71
C ILE A 14 7.54 16.55 -5.36
N LEU A 15 6.20 16.67 -5.38
CA LEU A 15 5.50 17.90 -5.01
C LEU A 15 5.36 18.09 -3.50
N HIS A 16 5.33 17.03 -2.69
CA HIS A 16 5.21 17.19 -1.23
C HIS A 16 6.54 17.39 -0.48
N SER A 17 7.70 17.14 -1.11
CA SER A 17 9.01 17.46 -0.52
C SER A 17 9.53 18.85 -0.86
N SER A 18 8.91 19.58 -1.81
CA SER A 18 9.39 20.89 -2.27
C SER A 18 8.66 22.11 -1.68
N THR A 19 7.69 21.94 -0.77
CA THR A 19 7.04 23.07 -0.07
C THR A 19 7.22 22.99 1.45
N THR A 20 8.46 23.12 1.92
CA THR A 20 8.74 23.55 3.29
C THR A 20 9.74 24.70 3.28
N LYS A 21 9.27 25.93 3.02
CA LYS A 21 9.94 27.18 3.41
C LYS A 21 9.01 28.39 3.21
N ALA A 22 9.09 29.32 4.17
CA ALA A 22 8.28 30.54 4.40
C ALA A 22 6.93 30.24 5.09
N ALA A 23 6.75 30.30 6.41
CA ALA A 23 7.03 31.36 7.40
C ALA A 23 6.15 32.63 7.23
N PHE A 24 5.54 33.04 8.37
CA PHE A 24 4.80 34.28 8.68
C PHE A 24 3.38 34.41 8.07
N SER A 25 2.36 35.03 8.67
CA SER A 25 2.06 35.57 10.01
C SER A 25 0.69 36.29 9.86
N VAL A 26 -0.20 36.12 10.85
CA VAL A 26 -1.18 37.08 11.43
C VAL A 26 -1.97 38.06 10.53
N GLY A 27 -3.30 38.04 10.71
CA GLY A 27 -4.26 39.13 10.46
C GLY A 27 -5.54 38.57 9.81
N GLY A 28 -6.76 38.66 10.33
CA GLY A 28 -7.40 39.69 11.15
C GLY A 28 -8.54 40.31 10.34
N GLY A 29 -9.79 40.20 10.81
CA GLY A 29 -10.99 40.85 10.22
C GLY A 29 -12.10 39.83 9.91
N VAL A 30 -13.11 39.60 10.76
CA VAL A 30 -14.27 40.44 11.16
C VAL A 30 -15.28 40.66 10.03
N GLY A 31 -16.44 40.02 10.18
CA GLY A 31 -17.78 40.59 9.97
C GLY A 31 -18.29 40.73 8.54
N VAL A 32 -19.48 40.20 8.28
CA VAL A 32 -20.76 40.94 8.21
C VAL A 32 -21.86 39.94 7.84
N GLY A 33 -22.96 39.97 8.60
CA GLY A 33 -24.18 39.24 8.28
C GLY A 33 -25.17 40.08 7.48
N VAL A 34 -26.12 39.38 6.85
CA VAL A 34 -27.46 39.82 6.39
C VAL A 34 -28.26 38.50 6.35
N GLY A 35 -29.45 38.30 6.92
CA GLY A 35 -30.51 39.19 7.35
C GLY A 35 -31.77 38.93 6.51
N VAL A 36 -32.93 38.74 7.17
CA VAL A 36 -34.34 38.81 6.67
C VAL A 36 -34.90 37.54 5.99
N GLY A 37 -36.09 36.99 6.30
CA GLY A 37 -37.14 37.35 7.26
C GLY A 37 -38.36 36.40 7.19
N ILE A 38 -38.90 36.04 8.35
CA ILE A 38 -40.32 36.09 8.80
C ILE A 38 -41.44 35.67 7.82
N GLY A 39 -42.25 34.71 8.27
CA GLY A 39 -43.58 34.42 7.73
C GLY A 39 -44.33 33.34 8.51
N VAL A 40 -45.01 33.75 9.58
CA VAL A 40 -45.93 32.94 10.40
C VAL A 40 -47.28 32.79 9.66
N GLY A 41 -47.83 31.57 9.64
CA GLY A 41 -49.18 31.28 9.19
C GLY A 41 -49.81 30.18 10.02
N VAL A 42 -50.51 30.59 11.09
CA VAL A 42 -51.39 29.75 11.92
C VAL A 42 -52.76 29.69 11.25
N GLY A 43 -53.24 28.47 10.97
CA GLY A 43 -54.61 28.19 10.54
C GLY A 43 -55.26 27.18 11.47
N VAL A 44 -56.06 27.69 12.41
CA VAL A 44 -56.97 26.92 13.26
C VAL A 44 -58.31 26.83 12.53
N GLY A 45 -58.85 25.62 12.37
CA GLY A 45 -60.15 25.36 11.77
C GLY A 45 -60.80 24.13 12.40
N ASN A 46 -61.71 24.41 13.32
CA ASN A 46 -62.55 23.50 14.09
C ASN A 46 -63.67 22.93 13.19
N GLY A 47 -63.99 21.64 13.27
CA GLY A 47 -65.02 21.00 12.45
C GLY A 47 -65.46 19.66 13.01
N ASN A 48 -66.59 19.71 13.71
CA ASN A 48 -67.21 18.70 14.53
C ASN A 48 -68.04 17.68 13.71
N GLY A 49 -68.17 16.45 14.22
CA GLY A 49 -69.35 15.60 14.01
C GLY A 49 -69.23 14.44 13.02
N GLY A 50 -69.44 13.22 13.52
CA GLY A 50 -69.63 12.05 12.66
C GLY A 50 -69.38 10.71 13.35
N SER A 51 -70.14 10.42 14.40
CA SER A 51 -70.27 9.08 14.99
C SER A 51 -70.69 8.05 13.95
N GLY A 52 -69.85 7.04 13.73
CA GLY A 52 -70.15 5.89 12.88
C GLY A 52 -69.27 4.72 13.30
N GLY A 53 -69.69 4.06 14.39
CA GLY A 53 -69.08 2.79 14.80
C GLY A 53 -69.34 1.73 13.74
N VAL A 54 -68.27 1.19 13.18
CA VAL A 54 -68.29 -0.10 12.48
C VAL A 54 -67.19 -0.94 13.10
N VAL A 55 -67.65 -2.00 13.76
CA VAL A 55 -66.83 -3.05 14.37
C VAL A 55 -66.17 -3.83 13.25
N TRP A 56 -64.85 -3.70 13.10
CA TRP A 56 -64.06 -4.49 12.17
C TRP A 56 -63.68 -5.82 12.82
N VAL A 57 -64.41 -6.87 12.44
CA VAL A 57 -64.05 -8.27 12.69
C VAL A 57 -63.23 -8.76 11.50
N GLY A 58 -61.99 -9.21 11.78
CA GLY A 58 -61.28 -10.28 11.07
C GLY A 58 -61.15 -10.18 9.55
N GLY A 59 -59.96 -9.82 9.08
CA GLY A 59 -59.56 -10.03 7.69
C GLY A 59 -58.30 -9.27 7.35
N GLY A 60 -57.14 -9.81 7.77
CA GLY A 60 -55.84 -9.27 7.39
C GLY A 60 -55.70 -9.26 5.86
N ILE A 61 -55.76 -8.07 5.29
CA ILE A 61 -55.32 -7.81 3.92
C ILE A 61 -53.79 -7.82 3.97
N ASN A 62 -53.21 -8.88 3.41
CA ASN A 62 -51.78 -8.97 3.15
C ASN A 62 -51.37 -7.74 2.33
N SER A 63 -50.68 -6.79 2.96
CA SER A 63 -49.83 -5.85 2.22
C SER A 63 -48.79 -6.69 1.47
N PRO A 64 -48.56 -6.47 0.16
CA PRO A 64 -47.67 -7.30 -0.62
C PRO A 64 -46.24 -7.16 -0.07
N GLU A 65 -45.74 -8.21 0.55
CA GLU A 65 -44.32 -8.39 0.85
C GLU A 65 -43.59 -8.40 -0.51
N PRO A 66 -42.55 -7.56 -0.71
CA PRO A 66 -41.78 -7.57 -1.95
C PRO A 66 -41.17 -8.98 -2.13
N PRO A 67 -40.98 -9.44 -3.38
CA PRO A 67 -40.60 -10.81 -3.64
C PRO A 67 -39.33 -11.17 -2.88
N ARG A 68 -39.42 -12.17 -2.00
CA ARG A 68 -38.25 -12.79 -1.35
C ARG A 68 -37.32 -13.26 -2.46
N SER A 69 -36.14 -12.65 -2.57
CA SER A 69 -35.10 -13.15 -3.45
C SER A 69 -34.69 -14.53 -2.94
N SER A 70 -35.04 -15.58 -3.67
CA SER A 70 -34.82 -16.98 -3.32
C SER A 70 -33.37 -17.44 -3.54
N VAL A 71 -32.39 -16.58 -3.25
CA VAL A 71 -30.96 -16.91 -3.37
C VAL A 71 -30.33 -16.84 -1.97
N PRO A 72 -30.03 -17.98 -1.31
CA PRO A 72 -29.50 -18.02 0.06
C PRO A 72 -28.28 -17.10 0.30
N LYS A 73 -27.44 -16.89 -0.72
CA LYS A 73 -26.25 -16.05 -0.62
C LYS A 73 -26.56 -14.55 -0.43
N LEU A 74 -27.65 -14.03 -1.01
CA LEU A 74 -28.02 -12.62 -0.82
C LEU A 74 -28.57 -12.36 0.58
N GLU A 75 -29.14 -13.36 1.26
CA GLU A 75 -29.57 -13.26 2.65
C GLU A 75 -28.38 -13.10 3.61
N GLY A 76 -27.30 -13.86 3.37
CA GLY A 76 -26.02 -13.70 4.08
C GLY A 76 -25.41 -12.32 3.84
N ALA A 77 -25.41 -11.85 2.58
CA ALA A 77 -24.93 -10.52 2.24
C ALA A 77 -25.75 -9.40 2.89
N TYR A 78 -27.08 -9.53 2.91
CA TYR A 78 -27.95 -8.59 3.60
C TYR A 78 -27.63 -8.53 5.11
N THR A 79 -27.48 -9.69 5.75
CA THR A 79 -27.11 -9.78 7.17
C THR A 79 -25.78 -9.08 7.44
N ALA A 80 -24.76 -9.35 6.63
CA ALA A 80 -23.44 -8.73 6.74
C ALA A 80 -23.50 -7.21 6.63
N LEU A 81 -24.15 -6.69 5.59
CA LEU A 81 -24.19 -5.27 5.29
C LEU A 81 -25.05 -4.49 6.29
N GLN A 82 -26.11 -5.09 6.83
CA GLN A 82 -26.89 -4.46 7.90
C GLN A 82 -26.18 -4.46 9.25
N ALA A 83 -25.46 -5.54 9.58
CA ALA A 83 -24.59 -5.57 10.76
C ALA A 83 -23.51 -4.48 10.65
N TRP A 84 -22.89 -4.35 9.47
CA TRP A 84 -21.85 -3.35 9.26
C TRP A 84 -22.39 -1.91 9.26
N LYS A 85 -23.53 -1.67 8.61
CA LYS A 85 -24.24 -0.38 8.69
C LYS A 85 -24.52 0.03 10.13
N SER A 86 -24.87 -0.92 10.99
CA SER A 86 -25.12 -0.66 12.42
C SER A 86 -23.84 -0.33 13.21
N ALA A 87 -22.67 -0.79 12.75
CA ALA A 87 -21.37 -0.44 13.32
C ALA A 87 -20.80 0.89 12.78
N VAL A 88 -21.40 1.46 11.73
CA VAL A 88 -21.09 2.81 11.26
C VAL A 88 -21.81 3.83 12.14
N THR A 89 -21.02 4.66 12.80
CA THR A 89 -21.46 5.68 13.76
C THR A 89 -21.69 7.05 13.14
N GLU A 90 -20.97 7.38 12.06
CA GLU A 90 -21.16 8.64 11.32
C GLU A 90 -21.11 8.39 9.80
N ASP A 91 -22.13 8.87 9.08
CA ASP A 91 -22.25 8.86 7.61
C ASP A 91 -22.70 10.25 7.11
N PRO A 92 -21.79 11.26 7.11
CA PRO A 92 -22.15 12.64 6.81
C PRO A 92 -22.59 12.86 5.35
N LEU A 93 -22.10 12.02 4.43
CA LEU A 93 -22.45 12.05 3.01
C LEU A 93 -23.71 11.21 2.70
N LYS A 94 -24.29 10.56 3.72
CA LYS A 94 -25.48 9.70 3.63
C LYS A 94 -25.31 8.58 2.58
N ILE A 95 -24.11 8.05 2.42
CA ILE A 95 -23.79 7.00 1.45
C ILE A 95 -24.62 5.74 1.73
N LEU A 96 -24.78 5.38 3.01
CA LEU A 96 -25.48 4.19 3.46
C LEU A 96 -27.00 4.37 3.53
N SER A 97 -27.53 5.52 3.08
CA SER A 97 -28.98 5.76 3.02
C SER A 97 -29.70 4.80 2.08
N SER A 98 -29.03 4.33 1.02
CA SER A 98 -29.54 3.33 0.09
C SER A 98 -29.54 1.90 0.65
N TRP A 99 -28.85 1.66 1.76
CA TRP A 99 -28.68 0.32 2.35
C TRP A 99 -29.92 -0.11 3.14
N ILE A 100 -31.05 -0.26 2.46
CA ILE A 100 -32.35 -0.57 3.07
C ILE A 100 -32.97 -1.76 2.34
N GLY A 101 -33.44 -2.75 3.12
CA GLY A 101 -34.13 -3.93 2.59
C GLY A 101 -33.21 -4.95 1.92
N PRO A 102 -33.74 -6.12 1.51
CA PRO A 102 -32.94 -7.28 1.13
C PRO A 102 -32.24 -7.16 -0.23
N ASN A 103 -32.60 -6.19 -1.09
CA ASN A 103 -31.97 -6.01 -2.39
C ASN A 103 -30.62 -5.26 -2.26
N VAL A 104 -29.62 -5.96 -1.74
CA VAL A 104 -28.26 -5.42 -1.51
C VAL A 104 -27.57 -4.94 -2.78
N CYS A 105 -27.93 -5.47 -3.95
CA CYS A 105 -27.36 -5.04 -5.23
C CYS A 105 -27.83 -3.64 -5.65
N ALA A 106 -28.85 -3.08 -4.99
CA ALA A 106 -29.27 -1.69 -5.18
C ALA A 106 -28.54 -0.70 -4.25
N TYR A 107 -27.66 -1.20 -3.38
CA TYR A 107 -26.95 -0.38 -2.41
C TYR A 107 -25.83 0.40 -3.10
N LYS A 108 -25.71 1.69 -2.76
CA LYS A 108 -24.59 2.51 -3.21
C LYS A 108 -23.27 1.90 -2.71
N GLY A 109 -22.33 1.73 -3.64
CA GLY A 109 -21.02 1.15 -3.38
C GLY A 109 -20.97 -0.38 -3.38
N VAL A 110 -22.10 -1.06 -3.59
CA VAL A 110 -22.16 -2.53 -3.68
C VAL A 110 -22.34 -2.94 -5.14
N PHE A 111 -21.49 -3.85 -5.60
CA PHE A 111 -21.47 -4.34 -6.97
C PHE A 111 -21.74 -5.84 -6.98
N CYS A 112 -22.82 -6.24 -7.64
CA CYS A 112 -23.16 -7.65 -7.80
C CYS A 112 -22.79 -8.16 -9.19
N ALA A 113 -22.38 -9.42 -9.28
CA ALA A 113 -22.10 -10.11 -10.52
C ALA A 113 -22.72 -11.52 -10.51
N ALA A 114 -22.80 -12.14 -11.68
CA ALA A 114 -23.14 -13.56 -11.77
C ALA A 114 -22.04 -14.38 -11.08
N ASN A 115 -22.42 -15.42 -10.33
CA ASN A 115 -21.46 -16.30 -9.68
C ASN A 115 -20.60 -17.04 -10.75
N PRO A 116 -19.26 -16.86 -10.79
CA PRO A 116 -18.41 -17.51 -11.78
C PRO A 116 -18.35 -19.04 -11.65
N GLN A 117 -18.62 -19.57 -10.46
CA GLN A 117 -18.57 -21.01 -10.17
C GLN A 117 -19.86 -21.74 -10.52
N ASP A 118 -20.89 -21.01 -10.94
CA ASP A 118 -22.15 -21.64 -11.34
C ASP A 118 -22.07 -22.08 -12.80
N GLU A 119 -21.55 -23.28 -13.02
CA GLU A 119 -21.56 -23.95 -14.33
C GLU A 119 -22.94 -24.52 -14.71
N THR A 120 -24.04 -24.16 -14.02
CA THR A 120 -25.38 -24.61 -14.42
C THR A 120 -25.82 -23.93 -15.73
N VAL A 121 -25.33 -24.50 -16.83
CA VAL A 121 -25.76 -24.29 -18.21
C VAL A 121 -27.21 -24.78 -18.33
N GLY A 122 -28.19 -23.94 -17.98
CA GLY A 122 -29.59 -24.39 -17.95
C GLY A 122 -30.65 -23.32 -17.67
N ALA A 123 -30.95 -22.49 -18.68
CA ALA A 123 -32.29 -21.98 -19.00
C ALA A 123 -33.24 -21.46 -17.88
N SER A 124 -32.78 -20.54 -17.02
CA SER A 124 -33.67 -19.75 -16.15
C SER A 124 -33.16 -18.31 -16.02
N ALA A 125 -34.02 -17.33 -16.32
CA ALA A 125 -33.67 -15.91 -16.52
C ALA A 125 -33.29 -15.11 -15.25
N ALA A 126 -32.82 -15.79 -14.20
CA ALA A 126 -32.24 -15.17 -13.01
C ALA A 126 -31.07 -16.02 -12.53
N PHE A 127 -29.88 -15.80 -13.10
CA PHE A 127 -28.65 -16.32 -12.52
C PHE A 127 -28.55 -15.85 -11.05
N PRO A 128 -28.11 -16.70 -10.11
CA PRO A 128 -27.86 -16.24 -8.76
C PRO A 128 -26.73 -15.22 -8.80
N VAL A 129 -27.08 -13.95 -8.53
CA VAL A 129 -26.10 -12.88 -8.36
C VAL A 129 -25.54 -12.93 -6.95
N VAL A 130 -24.27 -12.58 -6.83
CA VAL A 130 -23.54 -12.48 -5.57
C VAL A 130 -22.93 -11.09 -5.45
N VAL A 131 -22.64 -10.64 -4.22
CA VAL A 131 -21.88 -9.40 -4.02
C VAL A 131 -20.42 -9.68 -4.37
N ALA A 132 -19.98 -9.16 -5.52
CA ALA A 132 -18.64 -9.36 -6.05
C ALA A 132 -17.69 -8.25 -5.61
N GLY A 133 -18.18 -7.04 -5.35
CA GLY A 133 -17.33 -5.93 -4.93
C GLY A 133 -18.02 -4.94 -4.03
N ILE A 134 -17.23 -4.33 -3.15
CA ILE A 134 -17.64 -3.16 -2.36
C ILE A 134 -16.60 -2.07 -2.53
N ASP A 135 -17.03 -0.91 -3.03
CA ASP A 135 -16.23 0.31 -3.10
C ASP A 135 -16.96 1.43 -2.34
N LEU A 136 -16.38 1.80 -1.20
CA LEU A 136 -16.80 2.92 -0.36
C LEU A 136 -15.64 3.89 -0.13
N ASN A 137 -14.73 3.98 -1.09
CA ASN A 137 -13.62 4.92 -1.08
C ASN A 137 -14.13 6.36 -0.86
N HIS A 138 -13.40 7.14 -0.06
CA HIS A 138 -13.70 8.56 0.19
C HIS A 138 -15.12 8.85 0.73
N ALA A 139 -15.76 7.88 1.38
CA ALA A 139 -17.13 8.01 1.86
C ALA A 139 -17.26 8.78 3.19
N ASN A 140 -16.13 9.11 3.84
CA ASN A 140 -16.07 9.79 5.13
C ASN A 140 -16.83 9.04 6.26
N LEU A 141 -16.93 7.72 6.14
CA LEU A 141 -17.62 6.85 7.09
C LEU A 141 -16.76 6.66 8.34
N LYS A 142 -17.37 6.74 9.52
CA LYS A 142 -16.72 6.44 10.80
C LYS A 142 -17.38 5.23 11.45
N GLY A 143 -16.59 4.26 11.86
CA GLY A 143 -17.08 3.05 12.51
C GLY A 143 -15.98 2.02 12.67
N THR A 144 -16.36 0.75 12.73
CA THR A 144 -15.44 -0.38 12.76
C THR A 144 -15.77 -1.36 11.64
N LEU A 145 -14.79 -2.17 11.25
CA LEU A 145 -15.06 -3.38 10.48
C LEU A 145 -15.72 -4.42 11.40
N VAL A 146 -16.64 -5.22 10.87
CA VAL A 146 -17.38 -6.22 11.64
C VAL A 146 -17.09 -7.62 11.12
N LYS A 147 -17.13 -8.62 12.02
CA LYS A 147 -16.85 -10.01 11.68
C LYS A 147 -17.83 -10.58 10.64
N GLU A 148 -19.08 -10.08 10.64
CA GLU A 148 -20.16 -10.51 9.75
C GLU A 148 -19.87 -10.20 8.28
N LEU A 149 -18.91 -9.31 7.97
CA LEU A 149 -18.44 -9.11 6.60
C LEU A 149 -17.89 -10.39 5.98
N SER A 150 -17.44 -11.36 6.79
CA SER A 150 -16.99 -12.67 6.31
C SER A 150 -18.09 -13.50 5.64
N LEU A 151 -19.38 -13.15 5.83
CA LEU A 151 -20.50 -13.78 5.11
C LEU A 151 -20.52 -13.42 3.62
N LEU A 152 -19.77 -12.39 3.19
CA LEU A 152 -19.60 -12.01 1.79
C LEU A 152 -18.51 -12.87 1.13
N SER A 153 -18.68 -14.19 1.17
CA SER A 153 -17.61 -15.14 0.78
C SER A 153 -17.22 -15.08 -0.70
N ASP A 154 -18.10 -14.57 -1.58
CA ASP A 154 -17.86 -14.37 -3.02
C ASP A 154 -17.25 -12.99 -3.39
N LEU A 155 -16.90 -12.18 -2.38
CA LEU A 155 -16.33 -10.84 -2.58
C LEU A 155 -14.92 -10.93 -3.19
N SER A 156 -14.70 -10.26 -4.32
CA SER A 156 -13.40 -10.19 -5.01
C SER A 156 -12.65 -8.89 -4.73
N LEU A 157 -13.34 -7.78 -4.47
CA LEU A 157 -12.72 -6.51 -4.10
C LEU A 157 -13.42 -5.83 -2.92
N LEU A 158 -12.62 -5.30 -2.01
CA LEU A 158 -13.06 -4.48 -0.88
C LEU A 158 -12.18 -3.23 -0.80
N HIS A 159 -12.70 -2.11 -1.30
CA HIS A 159 -12.00 -0.83 -1.30
C HIS A 159 -12.67 0.16 -0.36
N LEU A 160 -11.97 0.50 0.73
CA LEU A 160 -12.48 1.32 1.83
C LEU A 160 -11.55 2.50 2.14
N ASN A 161 -10.75 2.92 1.17
CA ASN A 161 -9.73 3.92 1.41
C ASN A 161 -10.34 5.28 1.82
N SER A 162 -9.54 6.10 2.52
CA SER A 162 -9.92 7.47 2.86
C SER A 162 -11.25 7.57 3.63
N ASN A 163 -11.39 6.75 4.66
CA ASN A 163 -12.49 6.78 5.60
C ASN A 163 -11.97 7.04 7.03
N ARG A 164 -12.82 6.85 8.03
CA ARG A 164 -12.51 7.01 9.45
C ARG A 164 -12.79 5.71 10.21
N PHE A 165 -12.54 4.56 9.57
CA PHE A 165 -12.67 3.27 10.24
C PHE A 165 -11.59 3.10 11.31
N THR A 166 -11.97 2.54 12.45
CA THR A 166 -11.13 2.32 13.63
C THR A 166 -11.16 0.85 14.05
N GLY A 167 -10.32 0.48 15.01
CA GLY A 167 -10.22 -0.89 15.51
C GLY A 167 -9.28 -1.75 14.65
N THR A 168 -9.38 -3.07 14.81
CA THR A 168 -8.55 -4.05 14.10
C THR A 168 -9.32 -4.64 12.91
N VAL A 169 -8.60 -5.23 11.96
CA VAL A 169 -9.22 -6.10 10.95
C VAL A 169 -9.69 -7.39 11.65
N PRO A 170 -10.97 -7.81 11.49
CA PRO A 170 -11.48 -9.02 12.12
C PRO A 170 -10.75 -10.28 11.62
N GLU A 171 -10.48 -11.25 12.52
CA GLU A 171 -9.82 -12.50 12.12
C GLU A 171 -10.63 -13.31 11.10
N THR A 172 -11.98 -13.20 11.14
CA THR A 172 -12.89 -13.87 10.20
C THR A 172 -12.74 -13.41 8.76
N PHE A 173 -11.98 -12.34 8.49
CA PHE A 173 -11.63 -11.94 7.13
C PHE A 173 -10.85 -13.05 6.41
N SER A 174 -10.24 -14.02 7.10
CA SER A 174 -9.66 -15.22 6.49
C SER A 174 -10.66 -16.03 5.65
N ASP A 175 -11.96 -15.91 5.93
CA ASP A 175 -13.01 -16.65 5.22
C ASP A 175 -13.38 -16.02 3.87
N LEU A 176 -12.85 -14.83 3.55
CA LEU A 176 -13.02 -14.14 2.27
C LEU A 176 -12.11 -14.76 1.20
N VAL A 177 -12.40 -16.01 0.85
CA VAL A 177 -11.50 -16.86 0.05
C VAL A 177 -11.31 -16.38 -1.39
N PHE A 178 -12.26 -15.63 -1.94
CA PHE A 178 -12.20 -15.08 -3.30
C PHE A 178 -11.73 -13.62 -3.35
N LEU A 179 -11.37 -13.01 -2.21
CA LEU A 179 -10.93 -11.63 -2.18
C LEU A 179 -9.55 -11.51 -2.83
N GLU A 180 -9.46 -10.73 -3.90
CA GLU A 180 -8.25 -10.47 -4.68
C GLU A 180 -7.62 -9.13 -4.29
N GLU A 181 -8.45 -8.11 -4.04
CA GLU A 181 -8.02 -6.76 -3.69
C GLU A 181 -8.61 -6.28 -2.37
N LEU A 182 -7.74 -5.97 -1.41
CA LEU A 182 -8.10 -5.35 -0.13
C LEU A 182 -7.38 -4.01 0.03
N ASP A 183 -8.14 -2.92 -0.09
CA ASP A 183 -7.64 -1.57 0.18
C ASP A 183 -8.32 -0.99 1.42
N LEU A 184 -7.55 -0.91 2.52
CA LEU A 184 -7.95 -0.31 3.79
C LEU A 184 -7.17 0.97 4.08
N SER A 185 -6.52 1.53 3.07
CA SER A 185 -5.59 2.64 3.25
C SER A 185 -6.27 3.93 3.73
N ASN A 186 -5.49 4.81 4.37
CA ASN A 186 -5.97 6.11 4.84
C ASN A 186 -7.22 6.01 5.72
N ASN A 187 -7.08 5.25 6.81
CA ASN A 187 -8.08 5.06 7.86
C ASN A 187 -7.43 5.29 9.23
N GLN A 188 -8.13 4.91 10.30
CA GLN A 188 -7.64 4.96 11.68
C GLN A 188 -7.57 3.54 12.27
N LEU A 189 -7.35 2.53 11.43
CA LEU A 189 -7.21 1.13 11.86
C LEU A 189 -5.90 0.97 12.63
N SER A 190 -5.88 0.06 13.61
CA SER A 190 -4.76 -0.14 14.51
C SER A 190 -4.62 -1.59 14.94
N GLY A 191 -3.63 -1.87 15.78
CA GLY A 191 -3.30 -3.23 16.23
C GLY A 191 -2.15 -3.85 15.42
N PRO A 192 -1.86 -5.13 15.63
CA PRO A 192 -0.81 -5.82 14.88
C PRO A 192 -1.14 -5.92 13.39
N PHE A 193 -0.17 -6.36 12.58
CA PHE A 193 -0.42 -6.75 11.19
C PHE A 193 -1.64 -7.71 11.13
N PRO A 194 -2.62 -7.47 10.22
CA PRO A 194 -3.84 -8.26 10.15
C PRO A 194 -3.58 -9.66 9.55
N SER A 195 -3.17 -10.62 10.40
CA SER A 195 -2.76 -11.97 10.01
C SER A 195 -3.82 -12.73 9.21
N ALA A 196 -5.11 -12.41 9.37
CA ALA A 196 -6.20 -12.94 8.54
C ALA A 196 -5.93 -12.81 7.04
N THR A 197 -5.28 -11.73 6.60
CA THR A 197 -4.93 -11.48 5.19
C THR A 197 -3.95 -12.49 4.61
N LEU A 198 -3.13 -13.12 5.47
CA LEU A 198 -2.15 -14.13 5.06
C LEU A 198 -2.82 -15.45 4.68
N TYR A 199 -4.05 -15.68 5.16
CA TYR A 199 -4.82 -16.90 4.95
C TYR A 199 -5.88 -16.77 3.86
N MET A 200 -6.06 -15.60 3.24
CA MET A 200 -6.97 -15.40 2.10
C MET A 200 -6.32 -15.91 0.80
N PRO A 201 -6.70 -17.07 0.24
CA PRO A 201 -5.97 -17.68 -0.88
C PRO A 201 -5.89 -16.80 -2.13
N GLY A 202 -6.97 -16.10 -2.49
CA GLY A 202 -7.04 -15.25 -3.68
C GLY A 202 -6.34 -13.89 -3.59
N LEU A 203 -5.93 -13.44 -2.39
CA LEU A 203 -5.46 -12.07 -2.20
C LEU A 203 -4.13 -11.82 -2.92
N ILE A 204 -4.13 -10.83 -3.83
CA ILE A 204 -2.98 -10.41 -4.63
C ILE A 204 -2.60 -8.94 -4.43
N TYR A 205 -3.55 -8.08 -4.01
CA TYR A 205 -3.32 -6.66 -3.71
C TYR A 205 -3.70 -6.38 -2.26
N LEU A 206 -2.73 -5.91 -1.48
CA LEU A 206 -2.93 -5.53 -0.07
C LEU A 206 -2.42 -4.12 0.18
N ASP A 207 -3.34 -3.21 0.49
CA ASP A 207 -3.03 -1.83 0.84
C ASP A 207 -3.53 -1.48 2.25
N LEU A 208 -2.58 -1.28 3.15
CA LEU A 208 -2.81 -0.91 4.55
C LEU A 208 -2.19 0.46 4.87
N ARG A 209 -1.72 1.20 3.87
CA ARG A 209 -0.94 2.42 4.10
C ARG A 209 -1.75 3.51 4.82
N PHE A 210 -1.08 4.44 5.51
CA PHE A 210 -1.74 5.52 6.27
C PHE A 210 -2.77 4.99 7.29
N ASN A 211 -2.30 4.17 8.22
CA ASN A 211 -3.06 3.67 9.37
C ASN A 211 -2.17 3.72 10.63
N TYR A 212 -2.63 3.09 11.70
CA TYR A 212 -1.90 2.96 12.97
C TYR A 212 -1.53 1.50 13.28
N PHE A 213 -1.36 0.64 12.27
CA PHE A 213 -0.88 -0.73 12.49
C PHE A 213 0.52 -0.73 13.08
N SER A 214 0.82 -1.66 13.98
CA SER A 214 2.08 -1.69 14.75
C SER A 214 2.60 -3.11 14.96
N GLY A 215 3.74 -3.23 15.65
CA GLY A 215 4.42 -4.50 15.89
C GLY A 215 5.24 -4.97 14.69
N SER A 216 5.75 -6.20 14.77
CA SER A 216 6.61 -6.78 13.74
C SER A 216 5.84 -7.27 12.52
N LEU A 217 6.49 -7.21 11.36
CA LEU A 217 5.98 -7.86 10.15
C LEU A 217 6.11 -9.39 10.29
N PRO A 218 5.03 -10.16 10.04
CA PRO A 218 5.09 -11.62 10.10
C PRO A 218 5.89 -12.19 8.93
N GLN A 219 6.59 -13.30 9.14
CA GLN A 219 7.42 -13.94 8.11
C GLN A 219 6.56 -14.44 6.93
N GLU A 220 5.36 -14.93 7.23
CA GLU A 220 4.39 -15.47 6.28
C GLU A 220 3.94 -14.44 5.25
N LEU A 221 4.04 -13.14 5.56
CA LEU A 221 3.78 -12.03 4.63
C LEU A 221 4.59 -12.15 3.35
N PHE A 222 5.88 -12.46 3.47
CA PHE A 222 6.79 -12.56 2.33
C PHE A 222 6.78 -13.94 1.67
N SER A 223 6.02 -14.89 2.21
CA SER A 223 5.71 -16.17 1.55
C SER A 223 4.35 -16.15 0.84
N LYS A 224 3.53 -15.10 1.08
CA LYS A 224 2.21 -14.94 0.47
C LYS A 224 2.35 -14.47 -0.99
N ASN A 225 1.49 -15.00 -1.86
CA ASN A 225 1.43 -14.63 -3.27
C ASN A 225 0.74 -13.27 -3.51
N LEU A 226 1.36 -12.20 -3.02
CA LEU A 226 0.96 -10.81 -3.31
C LEU A 226 1.75 -10.28 -4.50
N ASP A 227 1.10 -9.51 -5.37
CA ASP A 227 1.75 -8.73 -6.43
C ASP A 227 2.11 -7.33 -5.94
N ALA A 228 1.21 -6.69 -5.16
CA ALA A 228 1.42 -5.35 -4.64
C ALA A 228 1.17 -5.29 -3.13
N LEU A 229 2.16 -4.79 -2.39
CA LEU A 229 2.16 -4.70 -0.94
C LEU A 229 2.49 -3.28 -0.47
N PHE A 230 1.49 -2.60 0.10
CA PHE A 230 1.64 -1.23 0.60
C PHE A 230 1.37 -1.16 2.10
N LEU A 231 2.43 -1.01 2.88
CA LEU A 231 2.40 -0.94 4.35
C LEU A 231 2.92 0.40 4.88
N ASN A 232 3.19 1.35 3.99
CA ASN A 232 3.83 2.61 4.35
C ASN A 232 2.98 3.50 5.25
N ASN A 233 3.62 4.39 6.02
CA ASN A 233 2.94 5.31 6.93
C ASN A 233 2.08 4.57 7.96
N ASN A 234 2.70 3.63 8.66
CA ASN A 234 2.17 2.91 9.80
C ASN A 234 3.17 3.03 10.97
N GLN A 235 3.04 2.15 11.97
CA GLN A 235 3.93 2.06 13.13
C GLN A 235 4.60 0.68 13.22
N PHE A 236 4.79 -0.02 12.10
CA PHE A 236 5.48 -1.30 12.09
C PHE A 236 6.93 -1.13 12.55
N GLU A 237 7.43 -2.08 13.32
CA GLU A 237 8.74 -2.03 13.97
C GLU A 237 9.46 -3.39 13.92
N GLY A 238 10.68 -3.45 14.44
CA GLY A 238 11.51 -4.65 14.36
C GLY A 238 12.15 -4.83 12.98
N GLU A 239 12.76 -5.99 12.77
CA GLU A 239 13.49 -6.26 11.53
C GLU A 239 12.57 -6.68 10.38
N ILE A 240 12.98 -6.37 9.15
CA ILE A 240 12.35 -6.97 7.96
C ILE A 240 12.64 -8.48 7.98
N PRO A 241 11.62 -9.36 7.90
CA PRO A 241 11.80 -10.81 7.91
C PRO A 241 12.83 -11.31 6.89
N GLN A 242 13.66 -12.26 7.32
CA GLN A 242 14.78 -12.77 6.52
C GLN A 242 14.36 -13.53 5.26
N ASN A 243 13.09 -13.90 5.12
CA ASN A 243 12.54 -14.51 3.90
C ASN A 243 11.95 -13.49 2.92
N LEU A 244 12.28 -12.19 3.03
CA LEU A 244 11.90 -11.16 2.05
C LEU A 244 12.08 -11.63 0.59
N GLY A 245 13.19 -12.34 0.34
CA GLY A 245 13.51 -12.97 -0.94
C GLY A 245 12.48 -13.93 -1.54
N SER A 246 11.58 -14.47 -0.72
CA SER A 246 10.54 -15.42 -1.15
C SER A 246 9.32 -14.72 -1.75
N SER A 247 9.21 -13.40 -1.61
CA SER A 247 8.03 -12.67 -2.06
C SER A 247 7.99 -12.58 -3.59
N PRO A 248 6.84 -12.89 -4.22
CA PRO A 248 6.66 -12.76 -5.66
C PRO A 248 6.21 -11.35 -6.09
N ALA A 249 6.07 -10.42 -5.15
CA ALA A 249 5.54 -9.07 -5.40
C ALA A 249 6.35 -8.34 -6.47
N SER A 250 5.69 -7.48 -7.25
CA SER A 250 6.34 -6.52 -8.14
C SER A 250 6.55 -5.17 -7.46
N VAL A 251 5.76 -4.84 -6.41
CA VAL A 251 5.85 -3.60 -5.65
C VAL A 251 5.82 -3.87 -4.16
N ILE A 252 6.84 -3.39 -3.43
CA ILE A 252 6.88 -3.44 -1.96
C ILE A 252 7.16 -2.04 -1.41
N ASN A 253 6.19 -1.50 -0.69
CA ASN A 253 6.33 -0.22 -0.01
C ASN A 253 6.20 -0.36 1.51
N LEU A 254 7.34 -0.21 2.19
CA LEU A 254 7.47 -0.24 3.65
C LEU A 254 7.85 1.13 4.23
N ALA A 255 7.79 2.18 3.42
CA ALA A 255 8.26 3.51 3.78
C ALA A 255 7.57 4.09 5.03
N ASN A 256 8.22 5.02 5.73
CA ASN A 256 7.61 5.74 6.86
C ASN A 256 7.07 4.79 7.95
N ASN A 257 7.94 3.91 8.45
CA ASN A 257 7.67 3.02 9.59
C ASN A 257 8.82 3.14 10.60
N LYS A 258 8.92 2.21 11.55
CA LYS A 258 9.99 2.11 12.54
C LYS A 258 10.83 0.84 12.34
N LEU A 259 10.89 0.33 11.11
CA LEU A 259 11.61 -0.91 10.79
C LEU A 259 13.12 -0.71 11.00
N SER A 260 13.77 -1.70 11.59
CA SER A 260 15.18 -1.66 11.98
C SER A 260 15.94 -2.89 11.45
N GLY A 261 17.17 -3.09 11.91
CA GLY A 261 18.03 -4.17 11.43
C GLY A 261 18.57 -3.89 10.03
N SER A 262 19.12 -4.92 9.38
CA SER A 262 19.64 -4.81 8.01
C SER A 262 18.60 -5.19 6.98
N ILE A 263 18.74 -4.67 5.76
CA ILE A 263 17.98 -5.18 4.61
C ILE A 263 18.42 -6.65 4.39
N PRO A 264 17.51 -7.63 4.42
CA PRO A 264 17.86 -9.05 4.29
C PRO A 264 18.63 -9.33 3.00
N ALA A 265 19.74 -10.08 3.08
CA ALA A 265 20.48 -10.49 1.89
C ALA A 265 19.65 -11.35 0.94
N SER A 266 18.60 -12.00 1.47
CA SER A 266 17.64 -12.76 0.68
C SER A 266 16.91 -11.92 -0.36
N LEU A 267 16.90 -10.59 -0.23
CA LEU A 267 16.36 -9.67 -1.23
C LEU A 267 16.79 -10.07 -2.65
N GLY A 268 18.06 -10.43 -2.88
CA GLY A 268 18.53 -10.85 -4.21
C GLY A 268 17.85 -12.08 -4.83
N PHE A 269 17.12 -12.86 -4.04
CA PHE A 269 16.40 -14.05 -4.51
C PHE A 269 14.98 -13.75 -5.02
N MET A 270 14.47 -12.51 -4.86
CA MET A 270 13.15 -12.16 -5.37
C MET A 270 13.07 -12.36 -6.89
N GLY A 271 11.84 -12.55 -7.37
CA GLY A 271 11.54 -12.72 -8.79
C GLY A 271 12.01 -11.53 -9.64
N SER A 272 12.19 -11.74 -10.94
CA SER A 272 12.58 -10.66 -11.87
C SER A 272 11.52 -9.56 -12.03
N LYS A 273 10.31 -9.79 -11.52
CA LYS A 273 9.16 -8.87 -11.62
C LYS A 273 9.24 -7.66 -10.70
N ILE A 274 10.20 -7.58 -9.79
CA ILE A 274 10.35 -6.45 -8.87
C ILE A 274 10.60 -5.17 -9.67
N LYS A 275 9.66 -4.24 -9.57
CA LYS A 275 9.71 -2.92 -10.20
C LYS A 275 10.00 -1.82 -9.18
N GLU A 276 9.46 -1.95 -7.97
CA GLU A 276 9.57 -0.89 -6.96
C GLU A 276 9.86 -1.43 -5.56
N ILE A 277 10.90 -0.88 -4.95
CA ILE A 277 11.23 -1.05 -3.53
C ILE A 277 11.30 0.32 -2.87
N LEU A 278 10.38 0.57 -1.94
CA LEU A 278 10.28 1.84 -1.20
C LEU A 278 10.41 1.58 0.29
N PHE A 279 11.64 1.70 0.81
CA PHE A 279 11.99 1.47 2.23
C PHE A 279 12.39 2.77 2.95
N LEU A 280 12.11 3.93 2.35
CA LEU A 280 12.52 5.22 2.88
C LEU A 280 11.96 5.51 4.28
N ASN A 281 12.66 6.36 5.02
CA ASN A 281 12.24 6.85 6.34
C ASN A 281 11.89 5.71 7.32
N ASN A 282 12.91 4.90 7.60
CA ASN A 282 12.90 3.84 8.59
C ASN A 282 14.18 3.96 9.46
N GLN A 283 14.49 2.93 10.23
CA GLN A 283 15.70 2.82 11.06
C GLN A 283 16.63 1.71 10.54
N LEU A 284 16.62 1.45 9.23
CA LEU A 284 17.42 0.39 8.61
C LEU A 284 18.92 0.70 8.71
N THR A 285 19.71 -0.34 8.88
CA THR A 285 21.16 -0.31 9.10
C THR A 285 21.86 -1.31 8.18
N GLY A 286 23.17 -1.46 8.33
CA GLY A 286 23.94 -2.40 7.51
C GLY A 286 24.14 -1.90 6.08
N CYS A 287 24.41 -2.82 5.16
CA CYS A 287 24.78 -2.52 3.79
C CYS A 287 23.56 -2.62 2.87
N ILE A 288 23.62 -1.98 1.71
CA ILE A 288 22.73 -2.33 0.59
C ILE A 288 23.18 -3.70 0.07
N PRO A 289 22.33 -4.75 0.06
CA PRO A 289 22.74 -6.09 -0.36
C PRO A 289 23.16 -6.13 -1.84
N GLU A 290 24.21 -6.88 -2.18
CA GLU A 290 24.64 -7.06 -3.58
C GLU A 290 23.54 -7.62 -4.48
N GLY A 291 22.63 -8.42 -3.90
CA GLY A 291 21.48 -8.98 -4.61
C GLY A 291 20.53 -7.94 -5.23
N VAL A 292 20.57 -6.69 -4.79
CA VAL A 292 19.71 -5.61 -5.33
C VAL A 292 19.90 -5.41 -6.84
N GLY A 293 21.13 -5.61 -7.34
CA GLY A 293 21.46 -5.47 -8.75
C GLY A 293 20.93 -6.59 -9.66
N LEU A 294 20.25 -7.58 -9.10
CA LEU A 294 19.66 -8.69 -9.86
C LEU A 294 18.28 -8.36 -10.45
N PHE A 295 17.69 -7.22 -10.06
CA PHE A 295 16.37 -6.80 -10.50
C PHE A 295 16.44 -5.99 -11.81
N THR A 296 16.47 -6.70 -12.93
CA THR A 296 16.64 -6.08 -14.24
C THR A 296 15.47 -5.19 -14.66
N GLU A 297 14.27 -5.44 -14.14
CA GLU A 297 13.04 -4.66 -14.41
C GLU A 297 12.78 -3.57 -13.35
N MET A 298 13.69 -3.38 -12.38
CA MET A 298 13.47 -2.40 -11.31
C MET A 298 13.53 -0.98 -11.84
N GLN A 299 12.48 -0.21 -11.57
CA GLN A 299 12.30 1.18 -12.00
C GLN A 299 12.53 2.16 -10.84
N VAL A 300 12.19 1.77 -9.61
CA VAL A 300 12.31 2.63 -8.43
C VAL A 300 12.98 1.88 -7.27
N LEU A 301 14.04 2.47 -6.74
CA LEU A 301 14.65 2.08 -5.49
C LEU A 301 14.82 3.31 -4.61
N ASP A 302 14.04 3.38 -3.53
CA ASP A 302 14.17 4.43 -2.52
C ASP A 302 14.44 3.81 -1.16
N VAL A 303 15.66 4.02 -0.67
CA VAL A 303 16.11 3.61 0.67
C VAL A 303 16.56 4.82 1.50
N SER A 304 16.13 6.02 1.10
CA SER A 304 16.53 7.26 1.74
C SER A 304 16.05 7.39 3.19
N PHE A 305 16.65 8.27 3.98
CA PHE A 305 16.29 8.48 5.39
C PHE A 305 16.37 7.18 6.21
N ASN A 306 17.55 6.58 6.21
CA ASN A 306 17.88 5.40 7.01
C ASN A 306 19.27 5.59 7.64
N SER A 307 19.87 4.50 8.13
CA SER A 307 21.25 4.43 8.63
C SER A 307 22.09 3.41 7.86
N LEU A 308 21.80 3.22 6.57
CA LEU A 308 22.57 2.33 5.67
C LEU A 308 23.98 2.87 5.50
N MET A 309 24.97 1.98 5.40
CA MET A 309 26.38 2.36 5.43
C MET A 309 27.23 1.55 4.46
N GLY A 310 28.49 1.97 4.34
CA GLY A 310 29.48 1.33 3.48
C GLY A 310 29.37 1.76 2.01
N HIS A 311 29.98 0.97 1.14
CA HIS A 311 30.04 1.26 -0.29
C HIS A 311 28.78 0.78 -1.01
N LEU A 312 28.46 1.42 -2.12
CA LEU A 312 27.44 0.91 -3.02
C LEU A 312 27.92 -0.40 -3.66
N PRO A 313 27.05 -1.44 -3.74
CA PRO A 313 27.42 -2.66 -4.44
C PRO A 313 27.51 -2.39 -5.94
N ASP A 314 28.57 -2.91 -6.57
CA ASP A 314 28.82 -2.73 -8.01
C ASP A 314 27.68 -3.29 -8.87
N THR A 315 26.91 -4.24 -8.33
CA THR A 315 25.74 -4.84 -8.98
C THR A 315 24.65 -3.82 -9.29
N LEU A 316 24.62 -2.63 -8.64
CA LEU A 316 23.71 -1.53 -9.03
C LEU A 316 23.88 -1.11 -10.49
N SER A 317 25.07 -1.32 -11.08
CA SER A 317 25.32 -1.12 -12.51
C SER A 317 24.44 -1.99 -13.43
N CYS A 318 23.81 -3.02 -12.89
CA CYS A 318 22.96 -3.95 -13.63
C CYS A 318 21.49 -3.56 -13.67
N LEU A 319 21.10 -2.48 -12.97
CA LEU A 319 19.74 -1.96 -12.94
C LEU A 319 19.42 -1.15 -14.19
N GLN A 320 19.31 -1.81 -15.34
CA GLN A 320 19.21 -1.16 -16.64
C GLN A 320 17.90 -0.38 -16.83
N ASP A 321 16.85 -0.70 -16.09
CA ASP A 321 15.54 -0.03 -16.17
C ASP A 321 15.28 0.97 -15.02
N ILE A 322 16.27 1.22 -14.15
CA ILE A 322 16.08 2.14 -13.03
C ILE A 322 15.88 3.57 -13.53
N GLU A 323 14.77 4.17 -13.11
CA GLU A 323 14.42 5.57 -13.39
C GLU A 323 14.71 6.45 -12.18
N VAL A 324 14.38 5.96 -10.98
CA VAL A 324 14.56 6.68 -9.71
C VAL A 324 15.41 5.87 -8.75
N LEU A 325 16.61 6.38 -8.45
CA LEU A 325 17.52 5.82 -7.45
C LEU A 325 17.76 6.85 -6.35
N ASN A 326 17.09 6.66 -5.21
CA ASN A 326 17.21 7.55 -4.06
C ASN A 326 17.87 6.86 -2.87
N LEU A 327 19.09 7.32 -2.58
CA LEU A 327 19.98 6.80 -1.56
C LEU A 327 20.27 7.85 -0.48
N ALA A 328 19.58 8.98 -0.52
CA ALA A 328 19.88 10.15 0.30
C ALA A 328 19.70 9.90 1.80
N HIS A 329 20.28 10.76 2.63
CA HIS A 329 20.10 10.71 4.09
C HIS A 329 20.42 9.32 4.67
N ASN A 330 21.66 8.88 4.45
CA ASN A 330 22.21 7.63 4.97
C ASN A 330 23.66 7.89 5.46
N LYS A 331 24.40 6.81 5.70
CA LYS A 331 25.83 6.80 6.05
C LYS A 331 26.66 6.12 4.96
N LEU A 332 26.20 6.17 3.71
CA LEU A 332 26.90 5.57 2.56
C LEU A 332 28.19 6.33 2.28
N SER A 333 29.21 5.62 1.82
CA SER A 333 30.57 6.15 1.68
C SER A 333 31.29 5.52 0.48
N GLY A 334 32.53 5.97 0.24
CA GLY A 334 33.33 5.57 -0.91
C GLY A 334 33.04 6.41 -2.14
N GLU A 335 33.46 5.92 -3.31
CA GLU A 335 33.20 6.58 -4.58
C GLU A 335 31.89 6.09 -5.21
N LEU A 336 31.12 7.03 -5.77
CA LEU A 336 29.97 6.71 -6.61
C LEU A 336 30.50 6.27 -7.98
N SER A 337 30.24 5.00 -8.32
CA SER A 337 30.69 4.39 -9.57
C SER A 337 30.13 5.08 -10.81
N ASP A 338 31.00 5.34 -11.78
CA ASP A 338 30.71 5.84 -13.14
C ASP A 338 29.56 5.08 -13.79
N VAL A 339 29.52 3.77 -13.56
CA VAL A 339 28.57 2.89 -14.23
C VAL A 339 27.15 3.18 -13.75
N VAL A 340 26.96 3.53 -12.47
CA VAL A 340 25.65 3.95 -11.93
C VAL A 340 25.19 5.24 -12.62
N CYS A 341 26.08 6.19 -12.85
CA CYS A 341 25.79 7.42 -13.57
C CYS A 341 25.57 7.22 -15.09
N SER A 342 26.00 6.09 -15.63
CA SER A 342 25.78 5.71 -17.03
C SER A 342 24.50 4.91 -17.29
N LEU A 343 23.73 4.58 -16.24
CA LEU A 343 22.47 3.81 -16.38
C LEU A 343 21.52 4.50 -17.34
N ARG A 344 20.95 3.72 -18.28
CA ARG A 344 20.27 4.23 -19.48
C ARG A 344 18.96 4.95 -19.17
N SER A 345 18.15 4.39 -18.26
CA SER A 345 16.79 4.87 -17.95
C SER A 345 16.75 5.88 -16.82
N LEU A 346 17.90 6.17 -16.19
CA LEU A 346 18.00 7.01 -15.01
C LEU A 346 17.42 8.41 -15.29
N ALA A 347 16.41 8.81 -14.52
CA ALA A 347 15.78 10.13 -14.56
C ALA A 347 16.10 10.94 -13.29
N ASN A 348 16.28 10.28 -12.15
CA ASN A 348 16.66 10.90 -10.89
C ASN A 348 17.63 10.02 -10.09
N LEU A 349 18.77 10.59 -9.72
CA LEU A 349 19.75 10.03 -8.80
C LEU A 349 19.97 10.98 -7.63
N THR A 350 19.62 10.57 -6.42
CA THR A 350 19.85 11.37 -5.22
C THR A 350 20.74 10.59 -4.26
N VAL A 351 21.94 11.12 -3.99
CA VAL A 351 22.92 10.59 -3.02
C VAL A 351 23.22 11.60 -1.92
N ALA A 352 22.46 12.68 -1.85
CA ALA A 352 22.65 13.77 -0.90
C ALA A 352 22.66 13.30 0.56
N TYR A 353 23.28 14.07 1.45
CA TYR A 353 23.34 13.77 2.88
C TYR A 353 23.95 12.38 3.19
N ASN A 354 25.07 12.05 2.55
CA ASN A 354 25.87 10.85 2.80
C ASN A 354 27.33 11.23 3.09
N PHE A 355 28.27 10.29 2.92
CA PHE A 355 29.71 10.44 3.11
C PHE A 355 30.49 9.98 1.87
N PHE A 356 29.91 10.12 0.67
CA PHE A 356 30.62 9.82 -0.57
C PHE A 356 31.86 10.72 -0.69
N SER A 357 32.99 10.13 -1.08
CA SER A 357 34.29 10.79 -1.20
C SER A 357 34.60 11.26 -2.62
N GLY A 358 33.82 10.83 -3.61
CA GLY A 358 34.09 11.12 -5.01
C GLY A 358 33.04 10.55 -5.95
N PHE A 359 33.05 11.07 -7.17
CA PHE A 359 32.39 10.51 -8.34
C PHE A 359 33.15 10.94 -9.60
N SER A 360 32.97 10.23 -10.71
CA SER A 360 33.71 10.56 -11.92
C SER A 360 33.07 11.63 -12.80
N GLN A 361 33.76 11.95 -13.90
CA GLN A 361 33.24 12.86 -14.91
C GLN A 361 31.93 12.37 -15.55
N GLU A 362 31.63 11.07 -15.54
CA GLU A 362 30.36 10.54 -16.07
C GLU A 362 29.15 11.04 -15.28
N CYS A 363 29.27 11.12 -13.95
CA CYS A 363 28.22 11.70 -13.11
C CYS A 363 28.01 13.20 -13.37
N SER A 364 29.08 13.90 -13.77
CA SER A 364 28.96 15.31 -14.20
C SER A 364 28.19 15.47 -15.52
N ARG A 365 28.06 14.40 -16.32
CA ARG A 365 27.28 14.42 -17.58
C ARG A 365 25.78 14.20 -17.38
N LEU A 366 25.34 13.78 -16.19
CA LEU A 366 23.92 13.58 -15.88
C LEU A 366 23.08 14.82 -16.16
N PHE A 367 23.62 16.00 -15.87
CA PHE A 367 22.96 17.27 -16.18
C PHE A 367 22.66 17.44 -17.69
N PHE A 368 23.60 17.09 -18.58
CA PHE A 368 23.38 17.14 -20.03
C PHE A 368 22.38 16.09 -20.52
N ARG A 369 22.16 15.02 -19.75
CA ARG A 369 21.15 14.00 -20.01
C ARG A 369 19.77 14.35 -19.41
N ASN A 370 19.61 15.56 -18.84
CA ASN A 370 18.41 15.97 -18.10
C ASN A 370 18.05 15.04 -16.93
N VAL A 371 19.07 14.42 -16.32
CA VAL A 371 18.89 13.58 -15.13
C VAL A 371 19.04 14.46 -13.90
N GLY A 372 18.04 14.45 -13.03
CA GLY A 372 18.15 15.09 -11.71
C GLY A 372 19.26 14.40 -10.91
N PHE A 373 20.27 15.16 -10.49
CA PHE A 373 21.39 14.61 -9.71
C PHE A 373 21.68 15.50 -8.50
N ASP A 374 21.38 15.02 -7.30
CA ASP A 374 21.71 15.70 -6.05
C ASP A 374 22.74 14.90 -5.25
N PHE A 375 23.91 15.52 -5.07
CA PHE A 375 25.05 15.01 -4.33
C PHE A 375 25.46 15.96 -3.19
N SER A 376 24.60 16.90 -2.82
CA SER A 376 24.86 17.86 -1.76
C SER A 376 25.10 17.16 -0.41
N LEU A 377 25.86 17.82 0.46
CA LEU A 377 26.15 17.36 1.82
C LEU A 377 26.77 15.96 1.87
N ASN A 378 27.73 15.74 0.98
CA ASN A 378 28.68 14.64 0.99
C ASN A 378 30.08 15.12 1.40
N CYS A 379 31.09 14.27 1.19
CA CYS A 379 32.48 14.52 1.53
C CYS A 379 33.38 14.53 0.28
N ILE A 380 32.91 15.18 -0.77
CA ILE A 380 33.58 15.19 -2.08
C ILE A 380 34.51 16.42 -2.18
N PRO A 381 35.83 16.24 -2.32
CA PRO A 381 36.75 17.36 -2.47
C PRO A 381 36.40 18.25 -3.68
N ASP A 382 36.67 19.55 -3.56
CA ASP A 382 36.57 20.54 -4.64
C ASP A 382 35.18 20.64 -5.31
N ARG A 383 34.12 20.27 -4.61
CA ARG A 383 32.72 20.43 -5.03
C ARG A 383 31.95 21.35 -4.09
N ASP A 384 30.93 22.00 -4.65
CA ASP A 384 30.06 22.90 -3.89
C ASP A 384 29.07 22.14 -2.99
N MET A 385 28.55 22.85 -1.98
CA MET A 385 27.50 22.37 -1.07
C MET A 385 27.86 21.07 -0.33
N GLN A 386 29.12 20.85 -0.01
CA GLN A 386 29.59 19.66 0.72
C GLN A 386 29.56 19.89 2.25
N ARG A 387 29.66 18.79 3.01
CA ARG A 387 29.78 18.85 4.46
C ARG A 387 31.05 19.61 4.86
N PRO A 388 31.04 20.31 6.02
CA PRO A 388 32.24 20.96 6.52
C PRO A 388 33.33 19.90 6.84
N PRO A 389 34.62 20.20 6.62
CA PRO A 389 35.71 19.22 6.77
C PRO A 389 35.76 18.42 8.09
N PRO A 390 35.41 18.99 9.26
CA PRO A 390 35.36 18.22 10.51
C PRO A 390 34.39 17.04 10.47
N GLU A 391 33.27 17.14 9.75
CA GLU A 391 32.29 16.04 9.62
C GLU A 391 32.79 14.93 8.68
N CYS A 392 33.64 15.26 7.71
CA CYS A 392 34.21 14.31 6.77
C CYS A 392 35.43 13.56 7.30
N SER A 393 35.96 13.95 8.46
CA SER A 393 37.18 13.37 9.02
C SER A 393 36.94 11.98 9.64
N GLY A 394 35.69 11.60 9.93
CA GLY A 394 35.33 10.26 10.37
C GLY A 394 34.31 9.64 9.42
N ILE A 395 34.67 8.57 8.72
CA ILE A 395 33.69 7.77 7.95
C ILE A 395 32.86 6.98 8.98
N PRO A 396 31.54 7.21 9.10
CA PRO A 396 30.72 6.46 10.02
C PRO A 396 30.68 4.98 9.63
N GLY A 397 30.74 4.08 10.61
CA GLY A 397 30.60 2.65 10.35
C GLY A 397 31.89 1.97 9.88
N GLY A 398 33.06 2.35 10.41
CA GLY A 398 34.35 1.66 10.24
C GLY A 398 34.40 0.18 10.70
N SER A 399 33.26 -0.46 10.93
CA SER A 399 33.14 -1.91 10.95
C SER A 399 33.33 -2.44 9.53
N LEU A 400 34.21 -3.43 9.35
CA LEU A 400 34.54 -4.05 8.05
C LEU A 400 33.32 -4.65 7.32
N SER A 401 32.17 -4.80 7.99
CA SER A 401 30.98 -5.49 7.47
C SER A 401 30.42 -4.94 6.15
N CYS A 402 30.59 -3.64 5.87
CA CYS A 402 30.12 -3.00 4.62
C CYS A 402 31.25 -2.35 3.81
N LEU A 403 32.50 -2.70 4.11
CA LEU A 403 33.64 -2.24 3.33
C LEU A 403 33.80 -3.13 2.09
N ARG A 404 33.96 -2.48 0.94
CA ARG A 404 34.27 -3.13 -0.33
C ARG A 404 35.62 -3.83 -0.25
N ILE A 405 35.69 -5.08 -0.71
CA ILE A 405 36.95 -5.67 -1.18
C ILE A 405 36.97 -5.46 -2.71
N PRO A 406 37.89 -4.66 -3.26
CA PRO A 406 37.97 -4.46 -4.71
C PRO A 406 38.14 -5.79 -5.44
N THR A 407 37.24 -6.09 -6.38
CA THR A 407 37.41 -7.23 -7.29
C THR A 407 38.22 -6.78 -8.50
N PRO A 408 39.15 -7.61 -9.02
CA PRO A 408 40.00 -7.23 -10.14
C PRO A 408 39.29 -7.26 -11.50
N ARG A 409 38.03 -7.69 -11.58
CA ARG A 409 37.26 -7.79 -12.83
C ARG A 409 35.94 -7.02 -12.72
N PRO A 410 35.57 -6.24 -13.73
CA PRO A 410 34.24 -5.61 -13.78
C PRO A 410 33.14 -6.70 -13.82
N LEU A 411 32.05 -6.45 -13.10
CA LEU A 411 30.89 -7.34 -13.04
C LEU A 411 30.19 -7.42 -14.40
N VAL A 412 29.80 -8.64 -14.77
CA VAL A 412 29.01 -8.91 -15.98
C VAL A 412 27.58 -9.27 -15.57
N CYS A 413 26.65 -8.36 -15.82
CA CYS A 413 25.25 -8.43 -15.37
C CYS A 413 24.46 -9.67 -15.84
N GLY A 414 24.86 -10.29 -16.96
CA GLY A 414 24.21 -11.50 -17.49
C GLY A 414 24.54 -12.80 -16.74
N SER A 415 25.66 -12.85 -16.01
CA SER A 415 26.13 -14.10 -15.35
C SER A 415 25.36 -14.44 -14.07
N MET A 416 24.81 -13.43 -13.40
CA MET A 416 24.22 -13.62 -12.07
C MET A 416 22.79 -14.16 -12.08
N ALA A 417 22.04 -13.97 -13.18
CA ALA A 417 20.70 -14.55 -13.31
C ALA A 417 20.73 -16.09 -13.45
N VAL A 418 21.84 -16.66 -13.92
CA VAL A 418 21.96 -18.09 -14.30
C VAL A 418 22.20 -19.02 -13.10
N SER A 419 22.59 -18.52 -11.92
CA SER A 419 22.74 -19.40 -10.74
C SER A 419 21.40 -19.79 -10.09
N LYS A 420 20.27 -19.18 -10.50
CA LYS A 420 18.92 -19.43 -9.96
C LYS A 420 18.41 -20.86 -10.15
N SER A 421 19.02 -21.67 -11.02
CA SER A 421 18.48 -23.00 -11.38
C SER A 421 19.25 -24.21 -10.82
N LYS A 422 20.34 -24.04 -10.04
CA LYS A 422 21.13 -25.19 -9.56
C LYS A 422 21.05 -25.53 -8.07
N ASN A 423 20.31 -24.77 -7.25
CA ASN A 423 20.13 -25.07 -5.82
C ASN A 423 18.70 -25.47 -5.44
N ILE A 424 17.96 -26.13 -6.33
CA ILE A 424 16.81 -26.94 -5.92
C ILE A 424 17.35 -28.36 -5.73
N ILE A 425 17.77 -28.66 -4.49
CA ILE A 425 18.05 -30.03 -4.05
C ILE A 425 16.68 -30.70 -3.92
N ASP A 426 16.37 -31.59 -4.86
CA ASP A 426 15.19 -32.46 -4.80
C ASP A 426 15.34 -33.43 -3.61
N PRO A 427 14.49 -33.39 -2.57
CA PRO A 427 14.62 -34.27 -1.41
C PRO A 427 14.16 -35.70 -1.65
N THR A 428 13.90 -36.11 -2.90
CA THR A 428 13.39 -37.46 -3.23
C THR A 428 14.43 -38.33 -3.93
N SER A 429 15.65 -38.43 -3.39
CA SER A 429 16.56 -39.53 -3.76
C SER A 429 17.31 -40.10 -2.56
N SER A 430 16.60 -40.90 -1.75
CA SER A 430 17.22 -41.92 -0.91
C SER A 430 16.43 -43.22 -1.03
N SER A 431 16.67 -43.94 -2.13
CA SER A 431 16.34 -45.36 -2.22
C SER A 431 17.20 -46.14 -1.20
N PRO A 432 16.59 -46.95 -0.31
CA PRO A 432 17.33 -47.76 0.65
C PRO A 432 17.95 -49.00 -0.04
N PRO A 433 19.02 -49.58 0.54
CA PRO A 433 19.71 -50.75 -0.01
C PRO A 433 18.88 -52.03 0.03
#